data_AF-A0A355A9Z2-F1
#
_entry.id   AF-A0A355A9Z2-F1
#
_cell.length_a   1.000
_cell.length_b   1.000
_cell.length_c   1.000
_cell.angle_alpha   90.00
_cell.angle_beta   90.00
_cell.angle_gamma   90.00
#
_symmetry.space_group_name_H-M   'P 1'
#
loop_
_entity.id
_entity.type
_entity.pdbx_description
1 polymer ?
#
loop_
_entity_poly.entity_id
_entity_poly.type
_entity_poly.pdbx_seq_one_letter_code
_entity_poly.pdbx_strand_id
1 'polypeptide(L)' 'MKKAEKEVEKHEKAISNLSKSEDKLDKEKKKFEKLKRKGKLSPDDEEKWLEKLEKLEEKIKKNKNKVKKTK' A
#
# COMPACT_ATOMS: atom_id res chain seq x y z
N MET A 1 -29.70 13.67 8.67
CA MET A 1 -28.32 13.92 9.14
C MET A 1 -27.45 12.66 9.16
N LYS A 2 -27.86 11.54 9.78
CA LYS A 2 -27.02 10.32 9.95
C LYS A 2 -26.41 9.64 8.70
N LYS A 3 -26.84 9.96 7.48
CA LYS A 3 -26.30 9.33 6.25
C LYS A 3 -25.05 10.04 5.74
N ALA A 4 -25.03 11.37 5.80
CA ALA A 4 -23.90 12.19 5.38
C ALA A 4 -22.67 11.95 6.28
N GLU A 5 -22.87 11.89 7.59
CA GLU A 5 -21.79 11.62 8.56
C GLU A 5 -21.14 10.24 8.35
N LYS A 6 -21.95 9.21 8.05
CA LYS A 6 -21.45 7.87 7.75
C LYS A 6 -20.67 7.81 6.44
N GLU A 7 -21.01 8.65 5.48
CA GLU A 7 -20.33 8.72 4.19
C GLU A 7 -18.96 9.41 4.30
N VAL A 8 -18.91 10.53 5.04
CA VAL A 8 -17.66 11.20 5.41
C VAL A 8 -16.74 10.24 6.17
N GLU A 9 -17.25 9.53 7.18
CA GLU A 9 -16.45 8.58 7.95
C GLU A 9 -15.90 7.43 7.07
N LYS A 10 -16.69 6.93 6.11
CA LYS A 10 -16.23 5.92 5.15
C LYS A 10 -15.13 6.46 4.24
N HIS A 11 -15.27 7.70 3.78
CA HIS A 11 -14.27 8.36 2.94
C HIS A 11 -12.95 8.55 3.69
N GLU A 12 -13.00 9.06 4.92
CA GLU A 12 -11.82 9.24 5.77
C GLU A 12 -11.13 7.91 6.10
N LYS A 13 -11.91 6.86 6.41
CA LYS A 13 -11.37 5.50 6.59
C LYS A 13 -10.70 4.98 5.32
N ALA A 14 -11.27 5.25 4.14
CA ALA A 14 -10.67 4.87 2.86
C ALA A 14 -9.35 5.60 2.60
N ILE A 15 -9.27 6.91 2.87
CA ILE A 15 -8.04 7.70 2.78
C ILE A 15 -6.98 7.18 3.76
N SER A 16 -7.35 6.94 5.02
CA SER A 16 -6.43 6.43 6.03
C SER A 16 -5.87 5.05 5.64
N ASN A 17 -6.72 4.17 5.10
CA ASN A 17 -6.29 2.85 4.61
C ASN A 17 -5.38 2.94 3.39
N LEU A 18 -5.61 3.93 2.51
CA LEU A 18 -4.74 4.20 1.37
C LEU A 18 -3.36 4.66 1.85
N SER A 19 -3.29 5.70 2.69
CA SER A 19 -2.03 6.21 3.25
C SER A 19 -1.24 5.12 3.96
N LYS A 20 -1.87 4.32 4.85
CA LYS A 20 -1.20 3.20 5.53
C LYS A 20 -0.61 2.17 4.56
N SER A 21 -1.25 1.96 3.40
CA SER A 21 -0.77 1.03 2.39
C SER A 21 0.42 1.62 1.63
N GLU A 22 0.38 2.91 1.30
CA GLU A 22 1.49 3.64 0.67
C GLU A 22 2.72 3.70 1.59
N ASP A 23 2.54 4.02 2.87
CA ASP A 23 3.59 3.96 3.90
C ASP A 23 4.23 2.57 4.00
N LYS A 24 3.42 1.51 3.93
CA LYS A 24 3.91 0.14 3.98
C LYS A 24 4.75 -0.18 2.74
N LEU A 25 4.29 0.23 1.56
CA LEU A 25 5.04 0.05 0.32
C LEU A 25 6.39 0.77 0.38
N ASP A 26 6.42 2.04 0.82
CA ASP A 26 7.67 2.81 0.96
C ASP A 26 8.67 2.12 1.90
N LYS A 27 8.21 1.68 3.08
CA LYS A 27 9.06 0.97 4.05
C LYS A 27 9.63 -0.32 3.47
N GLU A 28 8.81 -1.07 2.74
CA GLU A 28 9.22 -2.32 2.11
C GLU A 28 10.18 -2.07 0.93
N LYS A 29 9.94 -1.06 0.10
CA LYS A 29 10.88 -0.64 -0.98
C LYS A 29 12.23 -0.25 -0.39
N LYS A 30 12.25 0.57 0.67
CA LYS A 30 13.49 0.96 1.38
C LYS A 30 14.22 -0.24 1.98
N LYS A 31 13.49 -1.19 2.56
CA LYS A 31 14.08 -2.42 3.12
C LYS A 31 14.67 -3.31 2.03
N PHE A 32 13.94 -3.51 0.94
CA PHE A 32 14.41 -4.23 -0.25
C PHE A 32 15.69 -3.60 -0.80
N GLU A 33 15.69 -2.29 -1.06
CA GLU A 33 16.84 -1.58 -1.61
C GLU A 33 18.07 -1.68 -0.68
N LYS A 34 17.85 -1.60 0.64
CA LYS A 34 18.91 -1.78 1.65
C LYS A 34 19.47 -3.20 1.66
N LEU A 35 18.64 -4.23 1.50
CA LEU A 35 19.07 -5.63 1.45
C LEU A 35 19.84 -5.91 0.15
N LYS A 36 19.32 -5.42 -0.98
CA LYS A 36 19.96 -5.50 -2.30
C LYS A 36 21.32 -4.82 -2.31
N ARG A 37 21.42 -3.59 -1.79
CA ARG A 37 22.70 -2.86 -1.64
C ARG A 37 23.71 -3.58 -0.77
N LYS A 38 23.26 -4.33 0.25
CA LYS A 38 24.14 -5.11 1.13
C LYS A 38 24.52 -6.48 0.53
N GLY A 39 24.00 -6.85 -0.64
CA GLY A 39 24.18 -8.18 -1.20
C GLY A 39 23.59 -9.31 -0.34
N LYS A 40 22.65 -8.99 0.56
CA LYS A 40 22.01 -9.95 1.48
C LYS A 40 20.74 -10.57 0.89
N LEU A 41 20.55 -10.44 -0.41
CA LEU A 41 19.37 -10.89 -1.10
C LEU A 41 19.77 -11.94 -2.13
N SER A 42 19.35 -13.18 -1.89
CA SER A 42 19.47 -14.25 -2.87
C SER A 42 18.51 -13.97 -4.05
N PRO A 43 18.75 -14.56 -5.23
CA PRO A 43 17.87 -14.37 -6.39
C PRO A 43 16.41 -14.75 -6.13
N ASP A 44 16.17 -15.84 -5.38
CA ASP A 44 14.83 -16.28 -4.96
C ASP A 44 14.17 -15.28 -3.98
N ASP A 45 14.94 -14.73 -3.04
CA ASP A 45 14.44 -13.69 -2.14
C ASP A 45 14.12 -12.41 -2.90
N GLU A 46 14.95 -12.03 -3.89
CA GLU A 46 14.69 -10.87 -4.74
C GLU A 46 13.35 -11.00 -5.46
N GLU A 47 13.07 -12.16 -6.06
CA GLU A 47 11.78 -12.44 -6.71
C GLU A 47 10.61 -12.32 -5.71
N LYS A 48 10.71 -12.92 -4.53
CA LYS A 48 9.68 -12.82 -3.46
C LYS A 48 9.45 -11.38 -3.02
N TRP A 49 10.52 -10.59 -2.95
CA TRP A 49 10.40 -9.17 -2.61
C TRP A 49 9.69 -8.38 -3.69
N LEU A 50 10.03 -8.60 -4.97
CA LEU A 50 9.37 -7.96 -6.10
C LEU A 50 7.88 -8.33 -6.14
N GLU A 51 7.53 -9.60 -5.95
CA GLU A 51 6.15 -10.07 -5.90
C GLU A 51 5.37 -9.41 -4.74
N LYS A 52 6.01 -9.27 -3.57
CA LYS A 52 5.41 -8.61 -2.41
C LYS A 52 5.17 -7.11 -2.67
N LEU A 53 6.12 -6.43 -3.32
CA LEU A 53 5.98 -5.03 -3.71
C LEU A 53 4.85 -4.85 -4.72
N GLU A 54 4.75 -5.72 -5.72
CA GLU A 54 3.68 -5.72 -6.71
C GLU A 54 2.29 -5.90 -6.06
N LYS A 55 2.16 -6.89 -5.16
CA LYS A 55 0.92 -7.11 -4.39
C LYS A 55 0.53 -5.89 -3.55
N LEU A 56 1.51 -5.17 -2.99
CA LEU A 56 1.26 -3.93 -2.25
C LEU A 56 0.82 -2.79 -3.18
N GLU A 57 1.44 -2.64 -4.35
CA GLU A 57 1.01 -1.65 -5.37
C GLU A 57 -0.39 -1.93 -5.89
N GLU A 58 -0.73 -3.19 -6.13
CA GLU A 58 -2.08 -3.57 -6.53
C GLU A 58 -3.11 -3.23 -5.43
N LYS A 59 -2.77 -3.49 -4.17
CA LYS A 59 -3.61 -3.12 -3.02
C LYS A 59 -3.80 -1.61 -2.91
N ILE A 60 -2.74 -0.82 -3.14
CA ILE A 60 -2.83 0.64 -3.19
C ILE A 60 -3.74 1.09 -4.33
N LYS A 61 -3.61 0.51 -5.53
CA LYS A 61 -4.47 0.81 -6.68
C LYS A 61 -5.94 0.51 -6.39
N LYS A 62 -6.22 -0.64 -5.76
CA LYS A 62 -7.57 -1.01 -5.29
C LYS A 62 -8.10 -0.01 -4.25
N ASN A 63 -7.28 0.41 -3.29
CA ASN A 63 -7.66 1.41 -2.29
C ASN A 63 -7.88 2.80 -2.90
N LYS A 64 -7.03 3.25 -3.84
CA LYS A 64 -7.23 4.49 -4.60
C LYS A 64 -8.57 4.48 -5.33
N ASN A 65 -8.91 3.34 -5.96
CA ASN A 65 -10.20 3.20 -6.63
C ASN A 65 -11.36 3.27 -5.64
N LYS A 66 -11.23 2.67 -4.45
CA LYS A 66 -12.25 2.77 -3.38
C LYS A 66 -12.43 4.22 -2.92
N VAL A 67 -11.34 4.95 -2.65
CA VAL A 67 -11.39 6.37 -2.26
C VAL A 67 -12.11 7.21 -3.31
N LYS A 68 -11.81 6.99 -4.61
CA LYS A 68 -12.48 7.68 -5.73
C LYS A 68 -13.98 7.36 -5.80
N LYS A 69 -14.39 6.14 -5.47
CA LYS A 69 -15.81 5.73 -5.48
C LYS A 69 -16.60 6.24 -4.28
N THR A 70 -15.91 6.56 -3.17
CA THR A 70 -16.50 7.15 -1.97
C THR A 70 -16.37 8.68 -1.95
N LYS A 71 -15.91 9.31 -3.03
CA LYS A 71 -15.79 10.76 -3.18
C LYS A 71 -17.08 11.34 -3.75
#